data_AF-A0A378BG48-F1
#
_entry.id   AF-A0A378BG48-F1
#
_cell.length_a   1.000
_cell.length_b   1.000
_cell.length_c   1.000
_cell.angle_alpha   90.00
_cell.angle_beta   90.00
_cell.angle_gamma   90.00
#
_symmetry.space_group_name_H-M   'P 1'
#
loop_
_entity.id
_entity.type
_entity.pdbx_description
1 polymer ?
#
loop_
_entity_poly.entity_id
_entity_poly.type
_entity_poly.pdbx_seq_one_letter_code
_entity_poly.pdbx_strand_id
1 'polypeptide(L)'
;MGGSAGGMLMGVAVNERPELFHGVIAQVPFVDVVTTMLDETIPLTTGEFEEWGNPQDETYYHYMKSYSPYDGVRAQAYPHMLVTTGLHDSQVQYWEPAKWVAKLRELKTDDNLLLLCTDMDSGHGGKSGRFKSYEGVALEYAFFIALAQGTLPGKAAV
;
A
#
# COMPACT_ATOMS: atom_id res chain seq x y z
N MET A 1 -4.94 -9.42 -1.07
CA MET A 1 -4.65 -8.44 -2.12
C MET A 1 -5.78 -7.43 -2.12
N GLY A 2 -5.47 -6.15 -2.24
CA GLY A 2 -6.45 -5.07 -2.31
C GLY A 2 -5.85 -3.85 -2.96
N GLY A 3 -6.68 -3.07 -3.66
CA GLY A 3 -6.25 -1.87 -4.37
C GLY A 3 -7.05 -0.62 -4.01
N SER A 4 -6.46 0.57 -4.16
CA SER A 4 -7.09 1.86 -3.80
C SER A 4 -7.50 1.88 -2.32
N ALA A 5 -8.77 2.12 -1.99
CA ALA A 5 -9.30 1.95 -0.64
C ALA A 5 -9.15 0.50 -0.10
N GLY A 6 -9.17 -0.51 -0.97
CA GLY A 6 -8.79 -1.89 -0.60
C GLY A 6 -7.31 -2.03 -0.27
N GLY A 7 -6.46 -1.14 -0.77
CA GLY A 7 -5.05 -1.03 -0.39
C GLY A 7 -4.87 -0.48 1.03
N MET A 8 -5.73 0.46 1.45
CA MET A 8 -5.84 0.90 2.85
C MET A 8 -6.14 -0.30 3.75
N LEU A 9 -7.15 -1.10 3.40
CA LEU A 9 -7.50 -2.32 4.15
C LEU A 9 -6.29 -3.25 4.32
N MET A 10 -5.48 -3.43 3.27
CA MET A 10 -4.25 -4.23 3.35
C MET A 10 -3.23 -3.59 4.30
N GLY A 11 -3.04 -2.28 4.23
CA GLY A 11 -2.15 -1.54 5.13
C GLY A 11 -2.56 -1.66 6.61
N VAL A 12 -3.86 -1.52 6.91
CA VAL A 12 -4.40 -1.72 8.26
C VAL A 12 -4.18 -3.16 8.72
N ALA A 13 -4.53 -4.14 7.88
CA ALA A 13 -4.43 -5.55 8.22
C ALA A 13 -3.00 -5.99 8.59
N VAL A 14 -1.99 -5.51 7.85
CA VAL A 14 -0.58 -5.84 8.14
C VAL A 14 -0.01 -5.09 9.34
N ASN A 15 -0.58 -3.94 9.72
CA ASN A 15 -0.24 -3.31 10.98
C ASN A 15 -0.85 -4.07 12.15
N GLU A 16 -2.14 -4.41 12.07
CA GLU A 16 -2.88 -5.00 13.20
C GLU A 16 -2.53 -6.45 13.46
N ARG A 17 -2.54 -7.29 12.41
CA ARG A 17 -2.41 -8.76 12.53
C ARG A 17 -1.48 -9.33 11.45
N PRO A 18 -0.21 -8.87 11.36
CA PRO A 18 0.72 -9.30 10.32
C PRO A 18 0.95 -10.82 10.29
N GLU A 19 0.86 -11.49 11.43
CA GLU A 19 1.11 -12.93 11.59
C GLU A 19 0.08 -13.82 10.89
N LEU A 20 -1.07 -13.26 10.52
CA LEU A 20 -2.11 -14.00 9.80
C LEU A 20 -1.83 -14.12 8.30
N PHE A 21 -0.82 -13.40 7.79
CA PHE A 21 -0.53 -13.31 6.37
C PHE A 21 0.89 -13.82 6.09
N HIS A 22 1.01 -14.71 5.11
CA HIS A 22 2.33 -15.06 4.56
C HIS A 22 2.82 -14.01 3.57
N GLY A 23 1.91 -13.43 2.78
CA GLY A 23 2.20 -12.33 1.87
C GLY A 23 0.98 -11.50 1.51
N VAL A 24 1.22 -10.24 1.13
CA VAL A 24 0.20 -9.25 0.77
C VAL A 24 0.60 -8.51 -0.51
N ILE A 25 -0.40 -8.20 -1.34
CA ILE A 25 -0.26 -7.26 -2.44
C ILE A 25 -1.16 -6.06 -2.15
N ALA A 26 -0.59 -4.86 -2.21
CA ALA A 26 -1.29 -3.59 -2.05
C ALA A 26 -1.12 -2.76 -3.34
N GLN A 27 -2.21 -2.58 -4.08
CA GLN A 27 -2.20 -1.92 -5.38
C GLN A 27 -2.64 -0.46 -5.25
N VAL A 28 -1.87 0.50 -5.77
CA VAL A 28 -2.17 1.95 -5.67
C VAL A 28 -2.78 2.32 -4.31
N PRO A 29 -2.14 1.95 -3.17
CA PRO A 29 -2.86 1.85 -1.91
C PRO A 29 -2.97 3.21 -1.21
N PHE A 30 -4.18 3.60 -0.81
CA PHE A 30 -4.43 4.76 0.04
C PHE A 30 -3.92 4.45 1.45
N VAL A 31 -2.80 5.04 1.88
CA VAL A 31 -2.10 4.62 3.10
C VAL A 31 -1.64 5.76 3.98
N ASP A 32 -1.61 6.99 3.47
CA ASP A 32 -1.24 8.19 4.22
C ASP A 32 -2.48 8.99 4.64
N VAL A 33 -3.44 8.28 5.25
CA VAL A 33 -4.82 8.72 5.44
C VAL A 33 -4.89 10.09 6.13
N VAL A 34 -4.18 10.27 7.26
CA VAL A 34 -4.25 11.53 8.01
C VAL A 34 -3.64 12.69 7.23
N THR A 35 -2.45 12.50 6.64
CA THR A 35 -1.76 13.57 5.92
C THR A 35 -2.53 13.98 4.67
N THR A 36 -2.99 13.01 3.87
CA THR A 36 -3.74 13.26 2.63
C THR A 36 -5.07 13.94 2.94
N MET A 37 -5.82 13.45 3.93
CA MET A 37 -7.16 13.96 4.24
C MET A 37 -7.15 15.32 4.95
N LEU A 38 -6.00 15.77 5.47
CA LEU A 38 -5.83 17.13 5.99
C LEU A 38 -5.58 18.17 4.88
N ASP A 39 -5.20 17.75 3.67
CA ASP A 39 -4.86 18.64 2.57
C ASP A 39 -5.95 18.65 1.48
N GLU A 40 -6.78 19.69 1.52
CA GLU A 40 -7.88 19.90 0.56
C GLU A 40 -7.40 20.22 -0.87
N THR A 41 -6.10 20.46 -1.08
CA THR A 41 -5.54 20.71 -2.42
C THR A 41 -5.26 19.43 -3.20
N ILE A 42 -5.24 18.28 -2.52
CA ILE A 42 -5.08 16.97 -3.14
C ILE A 42 -6.41 16.57 -3.78
N PRO A 43 -6.42 16.07 -5.04
CA PRO A 43 -7.64 15.58 -5.68
C PRO A 43 -8.39 14.56 -4.82
N LEU A 44 -9.72 14.59 -4.89
CA LEU A 44 -10.67 13.72 -4.17
C LEU A 44 -10.83 13.98 -2.66
N THR A 45 -9.84 14.54 -1.95
CA THR A 45 -9.88 14.74 -0.48
C THR A 45 -11.22 15.29 0.02
N THR A 46 -11.68 16.41 -0.53
CA THR A 46 -12.92 17.06 -0.07
C THR A 46 -14.18 16.23 -0.37
N GLY A 47 -14.18 15.46 -1.46
CA GLY A 47 -15.27 14.54 -1.79
C GLY A 47 -15.27 13.30 -0.90
N GLU A 48 -14.11 12.88 -0.40
CA GLU A 48 -13.96 11.71 0.48
C GLU A 48 -14.27 12.00 1.96
N PHE A 49 -14.51 13.26 2.34
CA PHE A 49 -14.97 13.59 3.69
C PHE A 49 -16.28 12.91 4.07
N GLU A 50 -17.19 12.70 3.11
CA GLU A 50 -18.45 12.00 3.37
C GLU A 50 -18.26 10.49 3.58
N GLU A 51 -17.14 9.92 3.13
CA GLU A 51 -16.81 8.49 3.26
C GLU A 51 -16.02 8.22 4.55
N TRP A 52 -14.93 8.97 4.79
CA TRP A 52 -13.99 8.69 5.89
C TRP A 52 -14.16 9.63 7.10
N GLY A 53 -14.78 10.78 6.90
CA GLY A 53 -14.75 11.92 7.82
C GLY A 53 -13.72 12.98 7.42
N ASN A 54 -13.85 14.17 8.03
CA ASN A 54 -12.94 15.29 7.81
C ASN A 54 -12.00 15.46 9.02
N PRO A 55 -10.69 15.19 8.90
CA PRO A 55 -9.74 15.26 10.01
C PRO A 55 -9.42 16.69 10.46
N GLN A 56 -10.00 17.74 9.87
CA GLN A 56 -10.01 19.08 10.46
C GLN A 56 -10.87 19.12 11.75
N ASP A 57 -11.83 18.19 11.90
CA ASP A 57 -12.49 17.93 13.18
C ASP A 57 -11.64 16.96 14.01
N GLU A 58 -11.40 17.31 15.27
CA GLU A 58 -10.58 16.53 16.19
C GLU A 58 -11.09 15.09 16.38
N THR A 59 -12.40 14.89 16.35
CA THR A 59 -13.03 13.56 16.48
C THR A 59 -12.59 12.64 15.34
N TYR A 60 -12.69 13.13 14.10
CA TYR A 60 -12.30 12.37 12.93
C TYR A 60 -10.78 12.25 12.83
N TYR A 61 -10.01 13.27 13.21
CA TYR A 61 -8.54 13.19 13.26
C TYR A 61 -8.07 12.00 14.10
N HIS A 62 -8.53 11.89 15.35
CA HIS A 62 -8.10 10.81 16.25
C HIS A 62 -8.60 9.45 15.78
N TYR A 63 -9.82 9.38 15.24
CA TYR A 63 -10.36 8.13 14.71
C TYR A 63 -9.59 7.65 13.47
N MET A 64 -9.32 8.54 12.50
CA MET A 64 -8.55 8.24 11.30
C MET A 64 -7.11 7.84 11.65
N LYS A 65 -6.47 8.58 12.56
CA LYS A 65 -5.13 8.26 13.04
C LYS A 65 -5.04 6.89 13.70
N SER A 66 -6.10 6.41 14.34
CA SER A 66 -6.11 5.10 14.98
C SER A 66 -5.92 3.93 13.99
N TYR A 67 -6.28 4.12 12.71
CA TYR A 67 -6.16 3.07 11.70
C TYR A 67 -5.23 3.43 10.53
N SER A 68 -4.87 4.70 10.33
CA SER A 68 -4.04 5.16 9.21
C SER A 68 -2.79 4.28 9.01
N PRO A 69 -2.64 3.58 7.87
CA PRO A 69 -1.56 2.61 7.70
C PRO A 69 -0.15 3.20 7.86
N TYR A 70 0.09 4.41 7.33
CA TYR A 70 1.37 5.11 7.47
C TYR A 70 1.66 5.46 8.93
N ASP A 71 0.68 5.98 9.66
CA ASP A 71 0.85 6.39 11.06
C ASP A 71 1.02 5.17 11.98
N GLY A 72 0.36 4.06 11.67
CA GLY A 72 0.38 2.81 12.45
C GLY A 72 1.61 1.92 12.26
N VAL A 73 2.54 2.25 11.36
CA VAL A 73 3.78 1.47 11.19
C VAL A 73 4.61 1.52 12.48
N ARG A 74 5.02 0.34 12.97
CA ARG A 74 5.79 0.16 14.21
C ARG A 74 6.85 -0.93 14.05
N ALA A 75 7.76 -1.03 15.03
CA ALA A 75 8.77 -2.08 15.03
C ALA A 75 8.14 -3.45 15.29
N GLN A 76 7.96 -4.24 14.23
CA GLN A 76 7.44 -5.61 14.26
C GLN A 76 7.78 -6.36 12.97
N ALA A 77 7.50 -7.67 12.93
CA ALA A 77 7.58 -8.44 11.71
C ALA A 77 6.37 -8.16 10.80
N TYR A 78 6.62 -7.94 9.52
CA TYR A 78 5.62 -7.75 8.47
C TYR A 78 5.68 -8.89 7.45
N PRO A 79 4.58 -9.22 6.74
CA PRO A 79 4.58 -10.28 5.74
C PRO A 79 5.43 -9.91 4.51
N HIS A 80 5.63 -10.86 3.59
CA HIS A 80 6.14 -10.51 2.26
C HIS A 80 5.18 -9.56 1.56
N MET A 81 5.66 -8.48 0.98
CA MET A 81 4.80 -7.43 0.43
C MET A 81 5.26 -7.00 -0.96
N LEU A 82 4.29 -6.92 -1.87
CA LEU A 82 4.43 -6.23 -3.15
C LEU A 82 3.46 -5.04 -3.16
N VAL A 83 4.03 -3.84 -3.27
CA VAL A 83 3.29 -2.59 -3.35
C VAL A 83 3.43 -2.03 -4.77
N THR A 84 2.32 -1.80 -5.45
CA THR A 84 2.32 -1.20 -6.79
C THR A 84 1.75 0.21 -6.75
N THR A 85 2.23 1.09 -7.63
CA THR A 85 1.69 2.45 -7.79
C THR A 85 2.01 3.00 -9.18
N GLY A 86 1.37 4.09 -9.58
CA GLY A 86 1.66 4.82 -10.81
C GLY A 86 2.11 6.25 -10.49
N LEU A 87 3.14 6.75 -11.17
CA LEU A 87 3.65 8.11 -10.99
C LEU A 87 2.59 9.18 -11.25
N HIS A 88 1.70 8.93 -12.21
CA HIS A 88 0.64 9.85 -12.64
C HIS A 88 -0.73 9.48 -12.07
N ASP A 89 -0.77 8.75 -10.95
CA ASP A 89 -2.02 8.40 -10.29
C ASP A 89 -2.69 9.65 -9.71
N SER A 90 -3.89 9.95 -10.22
CA SER A 90 -4.68 11.11 -9.84
C SER A 90 -5.66 10.84 -8.71
N GLN A 91 -5.78 9.59 -8.24
CA GLN A 91 -6.70 9.20 -7.16
C GLN A 91 -5.93 8.93 -5.87
N VAL A 92 -4.85 8.15 -5.96
CA VAL A 92 -3.95 7.88 -4.83
C VAL A 92 -2.56 8.35 -5.20
N GLN A 93 -2.05 9.33 -4.48
CA GLN A 93 -0.82 9.98 -4.89
C GLN A 93 0.38 9.05 -4.70
N TYR A 94 1.29 8.98 -5.68
CA TYR A 94 2.39 8.01 -5.70
C TYR A 94 3.30 8.07 -4.47
N TRP A 95 3.36 9.22 -3.80
CA TRP A 95 4.17 9.40 -2.60
C TRP A 95 3.59 8.69 -1.38
N GLU A 96 2.30 8.39 -1.34
CA GLU A 96 1.69 7.64 -0.23
C GLU A 96 2.33 6.24 -0.09
N PRO A 97 2.26 5.34 -1.11
CA PRO A 97 2.94 4.06 -1.04
C PRO A 97 4.47 4.20 -0.94
N ALA A 98 5.07 5.24 -1.53
CA ALA A 98 6.52 5.44 -1.42
C ALA A 98 6.96 5.76 0.02
N LYS A 99 6.28 6.68 0.70
CA LYS A 99 6.49 7.02 2.12
C LYS A 99 6.24 5.80 3.01
N TRP A 100 5.16 5.08 2.77
CA TRP A 100 4.78 3.91 3.55
C TRP A 100 5.80 2.78 3.43
N VAL A 101 6.24 2.44 2.23
CA VAL A 101 7.29 1.43 2.01
C VAL A 101 8.62 1.87 2.64
N ALA A 102 9.00 3.14 2.55
CA ALA A 102 10.21 3.65 3.19
C ALA A 102 10.16 3.46 4.72
N LYS A 103 9.06 3.85 5.37
CA LYS A 103 8.85 3.68 6.82
C LYS A 103 8.79 2.22 7.24
N LEU A 104 8.14 1.36 6.45
CA LEU A 104 8.15 -0.09 6.67
C LEU A 104 9.58 -0.65 6.65
N ARG A 105 10.40 -0.28 5.66
CA ARG A 105 11.80 -0.73 5.57
C ARG A 105 12.65 -0.26 6.73
N GLU A 106 12.38 0.93 7.26
CA GLU A 106 13.09 1.48 8.42
C GLU A 106 12.75 0.71 9.71
N LEU A 107 11.48 0.33 9.90
CA LEU A 107 10.99 -0.15 11.20
C LEU A 107 10.78 -1.67 11.28
N LYS A 108 10.56 -2.37 10.16
CA LYS A 108 10.30 -3.82 10.17
C LYS A 108 11.47 -4.60 10.77
N THR A 109 11.16 -5.66 11.52
CA THR A 109 12.16 -6.45 12.25
C THR A 109 12.47 -7.81 11.62
N ASP A 110 11.78 -8.16 10.55
CA ASP A 110 11.97 -9.40 9.78
C ASP A 110 12.76 -9.15 8.47
N ASP A 111 13.18 -10.22 7.81
CA ASP A 111 13.91 -10.19 6.53
C ASP A 111 13.01 -10.45 5.31
N ASN A 112 11.67 -10.40 5.46
CA ASN A 112 10.75 -10.68 4.36
C ASN A 112 10.87 -9.62 3.26
N LEU A 113 10.66 -10.10 2.03
CA LEU A 113 10.73 -9.29 0.81
C LEU A 113 9.68 -8.17 0.83
N LEU A 114 10.10 -6.93 0.62
CA LEU A 114 9.24 -5.75 0.50
C LEU A 114 9.58 -4.95 -0.76
N LEU A 115 8.73 -5.09 -1.78
CA LEU A 115 8.88 -4.46 -3.09
C LEU A 115 7.99 -3.23 -3.23
N LEU A 116 8.53 -2.20 -3.89
CA LEU A 116 7.76 -1.08 -4.43
C LEU A 116 7.97 -1.06 -5.94
N CYS A 117 6.90 -1.27 -6.69
CA CYS A 117 6.88 -1.24 -8.14
C CYS A 117 6.09 0.00 -8.58
N THR A 118 6.81 1.05 -8.95
CA THR A 118 6.21 2.27 -9.49
C THR A 118 6.26 2.22 -11.00
N ASP A 119 5.09 2.25 -11.63
CA ASP A 119 4.98 2.50 -13.05
C ASP A 119 5.16 3.99 -13.32
N MET A 120 6.16 4.32 -14.14
CA MET A 120 6.55 5.71 -14.38
C MET A 120 5.66 6.42 -15.42
N ASP A 121 4.82 5.68 -16.14
CA ASP A 121 4.01 6.19 -17.25
C ASP A 121 2.50 6.10 -16.97
N SER A 122 2.06 5.35 -15.95
CA SER A 122 0.64 5.09 -15.68
C SER A 122 0.03 5.90 -14.54
N GLY A 123 -1.31 6.05 -14.59
CA GLY A 123 -2.13 6.54 -13.49
C GLY A 123 -2.87 5.42 -12.73
N HIS A 124 -4.00 5.74 -12.09
CA HIS A 124 -4.70 4.84 -11.16
C HIS A 124 -5.11 3.48 -11.76
N GLY A 125 -5.56 3.48 -13.02
CA GLY A 125 -5.97 2.26 -13.72
C GLY A 125 -4.81 1.37 -14.20
N GLY A 126 -3.57 1.74 -13.87
CA GLY A 126 -2.37 1.07 -14.35
C GLY A 126 -2.11 1.30 -15.83
N LYS A 127 -1.24 0.46 -16.42
CA LYS A 127 -0.79 0.61 -17.81
C LYS A 127 -1.96 0.55 -18.80
N SER A 128 -2.09 1.58 -19.63
CA SER A 128 -3.03 1.59 -20.75
C SER A 128 -2.55 0.73 -21.92
N GLY A 129 -3.45 -0.06 -22.51
CA GLY A 129 -3.20 -0.89 -23.70
C GLY A 129 -3.51 -2.36 -23.48
N ARG A 130 -3.96 -3.05 -24.54
CA ARG A 130 -4.54 -4.41 -24.47
C ARG A 130 -3.66 -5.44 -23.73
N PHE A 131 -2.34 -5.37 -23.89
CA PHE A 131 -1.42 -6.36 -23.34
C PHE A 131 -0.67 -5.90 -22.08
N LYS A 132 -0.50 -4.58 -21.91
CA LYS A 132 0.28 -4.04 -20.80
C LYS A 132 -0.37 -4.27 -19.44
N SER A 133 -1.69 -4.32 -19.38
CA SER A 133 -2.42 -4.68 -18.15
C SER A 133 -2.09 -6.10 -17.69
N TYR A 134 -1.86 -7.04 -18.62
CA TYR A 134 -1.48 -8.40 -18.27
C TYR A 134 -0.08 -8.50 -17.67
N GLU A 135 0.82 -7.54 -17.92
CA GLU A 135 2.14 -7.52 -17.25
C GLU A 135 2.00 -7.27 -15.75
N GLY A 136 1.09 -6.37 -15.34
CA GLY A 136 0.78 -6.11 -13.93
C GLY A 136 0.18 -7.34 -13.26
N VAL A 137 -0.83 -7.96 -13.89
CA VAL A 137 -1.42 -9.20 -13.40
C VAL A 137 -0.36 -10.31 -13.31
N ALA A 138 0.48 -10.46 -14.33
CA ALA A 138 1.54 -11.47 -14.32
C ALA A 138 2.54 -11.25 -13.18
N LEU A 139 2.92 -10.00 -12.90
CA LEU A 139 3.79 -9.66 -11.77
C LEU A 139 3.18 -10.06 -10.42
N GLU A 140 1.90 -9.72 -10.21
CA GLU A 140 1.17 -10.01 -8.96
C GLU A 140 1.04 -11.51 -8.72
N TYR A 141 0.64 -12.27 -9.74
CA TYR A 141 0.54 -13.72 -9.64
C TYR A 141 1.92 -14.38 -9.52
N ALA A 142 2.93 -13.90 -10.24
CA ALA A 142 4.29 -14.41 -10.11
C ALA A 142 4.80 -14.24 -8.68
N PHE A 143 4.55 -13.10 -8.04
CA PHE A 143 4.91 -12.87 -6.64
C PHE A 143 4.25 -13.89 -5.70
N PHE A 144 2.93 -14.08 -5.78
CA PHE A 144 2.24 -15.04 -4.91
C PHE A 144 2.59 -16.50 -5.21
N ILE A 145 2.73 -16.89 -6.47
CA ILE A 145 3.14 -18.25 -6.85
C ILE A 145 4.55 -18.51 -6.35
N ALA A 146 5.48 -17.58 -6.57
CA ALA A 146 6.85 -17.73 -6.10
C ALA A 146 6.92 -17.79 -4.56
N LEU A 147 6.12 -16.99 -3.87
CA LEU A 147 6.01 -17.04 -2.41
C LEU A 147 5.50 -18.40 -1.94
N ALA A 148 4.39 -18.88 -2.52
CA ALA A 148 3.80 -20.17 -2.17
C ALA A 148 4.73 -21.37 -2.47
N GLN A 149 5.62 -21.22 -3.45
CA GLN A 149 6.62 -22.23 -3.82
C GLN A 149 7.97 -22.06 -3.11
N GLY A 150 8.16 -21.00 -2.31
CA GLY A 150 9.43 -20.70 -1.67
C GLY A 150 10.56 -20.32 -2.65
N THR A 151 10.22 -19.78 -3.83
CA THR A 151 11.17 -19.44 -4.90
C THR A 151 11.44 -17.95 -5.03
N LEU A 152 10.88 -17.11 -4.15
CA LEU A 152 11.20 -15.68 -4.12
C LEU A 152 12.71 -15.46 -3.86
N PRO A 153 13.32 -14.45 -4.50
CA PRO A 153 14.71 -14.10 -4.24
C PRO A 153 14.88 -13.55 -2.81
N GLY A 154 15.66 -14.25 -2.01
CA GLY A 154 15.91 -14.01 -0.58
C GLY A 154 16.54 -15.28 -0.01
N LYS A 155 17.47 -15.18 0.95
CA LYS A 155 18.44 -16.24 1.31
C LYS A 155 17.81 -17.64 1.21
N ALA A 156 18.25 -18.40 0.21
CA ALA A 156 18.15 -19.85 0.24
C ALA A 156 18.60 -20.30 1.63
N ALA A 157 17.83 -21.19 2.25
CA ALA A 157 18.21 -21.81 3.51
C ALA A 157 19.67 -22.29 3.38
N VAL A 158 20.54 -21.71 4.21
CA VAL A 158 21.89 -22.24 4.45
C VAL A 158 21.74 -23.48 5.32
#